data_AF-A0A952TDS3-F1
#
_entry.id   AF-A0A952TDS3-F1
#
_cell.length_a   1.000
_cell.length_b   1.000
_cell.length_c   1.000
_cell.angle_alpha   90.00
_cell.angle_beta   90.00
_cell.angle_gamma   90.00
#
_symmetry.space_group_name_H-M   'P 1'
#
loop_
_entity.id
_entity.type
_entity.pdbx_description
1 polymer ?
#
loop_
_entity_poly.entity_id
_entity_poly.type
_entity_poly.pdbx_seq_one_letter_code
_entity_poly.pdbx_strand_id
1 'polypeptide(L)'
;MIHKSLILILLFSFSIYSQEILKVIAAKGKPAIKIGSNSILLNPGDKIFNHGTIITSEFDYLSLISNNGGVFEITTKGSYNTKDIETKVNQKKNF
;
A
#
# COMPACT_ATOMS: atom_id res chain seq x y z
N MET A 1 21.66 -50.98 -8.96
CA MET A 1 21.35 -50.24 -7.70
C MET A 1 20.67 -48.95 -8.07
N ILE A 2 19.38 -48.85 -7.77
CA ILE A 2 18.54 -47.68 -8.05
C ILE A 2 18.67 -46.75 -6.86
N HIS A 3 19.38 -45.62 -6.97
CA HIS A 3 19.11 -44.45 -6.12
C HIS A 3 18.87 -43.25 -7.05
N LYS A 4 17.68 -43.27 -7.67
CA LYS A 4 16.94 -42.03 -7.94
C LYS A 4 16.84 -41.31 -6.60
N SER A 5 17.11 -40.01 -6.58
CA SER A 5 16.55 -39.00 -5.66
C SER A 5 17.61 -38.01 -5.24
N LEU A 6 17.72 -36.91 -5.98
CA LEU A 6 17.83 -35.60 -5.35
C LEU A 6 17.38 -34.48 -6.30
N ILE A 7 16.15 -34.58 -6.80
CA ILE A 7 15.42 -33.38 -7.25
C ILE A 7 14.49 -33.03 -6.09
N LEU A 8 15.04 -32.30 -5.11
CA LEU A 8 14.27 -31.62 -4.08
C LEU A 8 14.53 -30.12 -4.22
N ILE A 9 14.24 -29.57 -5.41
CA ILE A 9 13.93 -28.16 -5.58
C ILE A 9 12.41 -28.10 -5.79
N LEU A 10 11.68 -28.66 -4.83
CA LEU A 10 10.25 -28.48 -4.68
C LEU A 10 10.12 -27.65 -3.40
N LEU A 11 9.37 -26.54 -3.49
CA LEU A 11 8.77 -25.86 -2.34
C LEU A 11 9.55 -24.70 -1.68
N PHE A 12 10.40 -23.97 -2.40
CA PHE A 12 10.52 -22.53 -2.09
C PHE A 12 9.27 -21.83 -2.65
N SER A 13 8.13 -22.13 -2.04
CA SER A 13 6.98 -21.25 -2.06
C SER A 13 7.46 -19.96 -1.41
N PHE A 14 7.89 -19.00 -2.22
CA PHE A 14 7.98 -17.61 -1.79
C PHE A 14 6.56 -17.23 -1.38
N SER A 15 6.22 -17.48 -0.11
CA SER A 15 5.17 -16.73 0.57
C SER A 15 5.66 -15.29 0.51
N ILE A 16 5.26 -14.57 -0.55
CA ILE A 16 5.39 -13.13 -0.64
C ILE A 16 4.47 -12.63 0.47
N TYR A 17 5.01 -12.54 1.68
CA TYR A 17 4.38 -11.85 2.80
C TYR A 17 4.29 -10.40 2.34
N SER A 18 3.14 -10.04 1.79
CA SER A 18 2.90 -8.68 1.33
C SER A 18 2.90 -7.80 2.56
N GLN A 19 3.97 -7.04 2.74
CA GLN A 19 4.12 -6.14 3.88
C GLN A 19 3.10 -5.01 3.73
N GLU A 20 2.37 -4.70 4.80
CA GLU A 20 1.53 -3.50 4.85
C GLU A 20 2.42 -2.29 4.55
N ILE A 21 2.01 -1.40 3.66
CA ILE A 21 2.80 -0.22 3.27
C ILE A 21 2.24 1.03 3.95
N LEU A 22 0.92 1.19 3.85
CA LEU A 22 0.16 2.29 4.42
C LEU A 22 -1.17 1.76 4.98
N LYS A 23 -1.72 2.48 5.94
CA LYS A 23 -3.06 2.27 6.48
C LYS A 23 -3.85 3.57 6.45
N VAL A 24 -5.12 3.48 6.09
CA VAL A 24 -6.04 4.60 6.13
C VAL A 24 -6.48 4.83 7.58
N ILE A 25 -6.23 6.02 8.12
CA ILE A 25 -6.67 6.39 9.48
C ILE A 25 -7.94 7.25 9.45
N ALA A 26 -8.16 8.00 8.37
CA ALA A 26 -9.37 8.77 8.17
C ALA A 26 -9.66 8.91 6.67
N ALA A 27 -10.94 8.91 6.31
CA ALA A 27 -11.41 9.15 4.95
C ALA A 27 -12.75 9.89 4.99
N LYS A 28 -12.96 10.80 4.05
CA LYS A 28 -14.24 11.48 3.78
C LYS A 28 -14.43 11.54 2.26
N GLY A 29 -15.68 11.40 1.81
CA GLY A 29 -16.00 11.38 0.39
C GLY A 29 -15.79 9.99 -0.21
N LYS A 30 -15.22 9.90 -1.41
CA LYS A 30 -14.98 8.64 -2.12
C LYS A 30 -13.55 8.51 -2.67
N PRO A 31 -12.51 8.71 -1.85
CA PRO A 31 -11.14 8.44 -2.29
C PRO A 31 -11.02 6.96 -2.67
N ALA A 32 -10.27 6.69 -3.73
CA ALA A 32 -10.08 5.32 -4.22
C ALA A 32 -8.61 5.08 -4.58
N ILE A 33 -8.13 3.85 -4.41
CA ILE A 33 -6.84 3.41 -4.95
C ILE A 33 -7.05 2.62 -6.23
N LYS A 34 -6.30 2.99 -7.27
CA LYS A 34 -6.21 2.24 -8.51
C LYS A 34 -4.97 1.35 -8.50
N ILE A 35 -5.17 0.04 -8.61
CA ILE A 35 -4.11 -0.98 -8.70
C ILE A 35 -4.36 -1.80 -9.97
N GLY A 36 -3.53 -1.60 -10.99
CA GLY A 36 -3.80 -2.12 -12.33
C GLY A 36 -5.10 -1.58 -12.90
N SER A 37 -6.01 -2.49 -13.27
CA SER A 37 -7.35 -2.14 -13.78
C SER A 37 -8.41 -1.98 -12.67
N ASN A 38 -8.08 -2.35 -11.43
CA ASN A 38 -9.04 -2.32 -10.32
C ASN A 38 -9.02 -0.95 -9.64
N SER A 39 -10.21 -0.46 -9.30
CA SER A 39 -10.40 0.73 -8.47
C SER A 39 -11.12 0.33 -7.19
N ILE A 40 -10.52 0.60 -6.04
CA ILE A 40 -11.00 0.16 -4.73
C ILE A 40 -11.21 1.40 -3.88
N LEU A 41 -12.42 1.58 -3.33
CA LEU A 41 -12.70 2.67 -2.40
C LEU A 41 -11.89 2.49 -1.11
N LEU A 42 -11.38 3.60 -0.58
CA LEU A 42 -10.59 3.64 0.64
C LEU A 42 -11.45 4.15 1.81
N ASN A 43 -11.58 3.31 2.84
CA ASN A 43 -12.29 3.59 4.08
C ASN A 43 -11.32 3.61 5.26
N PRO A 44 -11.68 4.25 6.39
CA PRO A 44 -10.88 4.20 7.61
C PRO A 44 -10.65 2.74 8.04
N GLY A 45 -9.40 2.40 8.34
CA GLY A 45 -8.98 1.04 8.70
C GLY A 45 -8.41 0.21 7.55
N ASP A 46 -8.64 0.60 6.30
CA ASP A 46 -8.15 -0.13 5.13
C ASP A 46 -6.63 -0.13 5.07
N LYS A 47 -6.08 -1.29 4.70
CA LYS A 47 -4.64 -1.52 4.57
C LYS A 47 -4.25 -1.55 3.11
N ILE A 48 -3.17 -0.87 2.78
CA ILE A 48 -2.59 -0.81 1.44
C ILE A 48 -1.31 -1.64 1.43
N PHE A 49 -1.36 -2.75 0.72
CA PHE A 49 -0.27 -3.72 0.60
C PHE A 49 0.52 -3.61 -0.72
N ASN A 50 -0.06 -2.93 -1.71
CA ASN A 50 0.51 -2.82 -3.04
C ASN A 50 0.59 -1.36 -3.48
N HIS A 51 1.60 -1.05 -4.28
CA HIS A 51 1.71 0.27 -4.88
C HIS A 51 0.60 0.51 -5.92
N GLY A 52 0.10 1.73 -5.95
CA GLY A 52 -0.98 2.16 -6.82
C GLY A 52 -1.11 3.68 -6.82
N THR A 53 -2.19 4.16 -7.43
CA THR A 53 -2.50 5.58 -7.50
C THR A 53 -3.77 5.86 -6.73
N ILE A 54 -3.68 6.68 -5.69
CA ILE A 54 -4.84 7.20 -4.98
C ILE A 54 -5.43 8.33 -5.82
N ILE A 55 -6.73 8.26 -6.09
CA ILE A 55 -7.52 9.24 -6.81
C ILE A 55 -8.43 9.92 -5.79
N THR A 56 -8.39 11.24 -5.73
CA THR A 56 -9.28 12.06 -4.89
C THR A 56 -10.03 13.09 -5.74
N SER A 57 -11.25 13.42 -5.31
CA SER A 57 -12.10 14.47 -5.85
C SER A 57 -12.03 15.74 -4.99
N GLU A 58 -12.71 16.80 -5.43
CA GLU A 58 -12.64 18.16 -4.84
C GLU A 58 -13.05 18.25 -3.36
N PHE A 59 -13.83 17.28 -2.85
CA PHE A 59 -14.30 17.25 -1.47
C PHE A 59 -13.85 16.00 -0.69
N ASP A 60 -12.96 15.22 -1.30
CA ASP A 60 -12.41 14.04 -0.64
C ASP A 60 -11.32 14.45 0.35
N TYR A 61 -11.27 13.74 1.47
CA TYR A 61 -10.16 13.81 2.41
C TYR A 61 -9.67 12.40 2.68
N LEU A 62 -8.36 12.23 2.76
CA LEU A 62 -7.74 10.96 3.11
C LEU A 62 -6.52 11.22 3.99
N SER A 63 -6.43 10.50 5.09
CA SER A 63 -5.25 10.48 5.96
C SER A 63 -4.71 9.06 6.06
N LEU A 64 -3.40 8.95 5.84
CA LEU A 64 -2.67 7.71 5.74
C LEU A 64 -1.56 7.69 6.79
N ILE A 65 -1.30 6.53 7.38
CA ILE A 65 -0.16 6.29 8.26
C ILE A 65 0.69 5.16 7.68
N SER A 66 2.02 5.30 7.71
CA SER A 66 2.93 4.19 7.42
C SER A 66 3.19 3.34 8.65
N ASN A 67 3.70 2.14 8.45
CA ASN A 67 4.11 1.25 9.56
C ASN A 67 5.14 1.90 10.50
N ASN A 68 5.88 2.91 10.02
CA ASN A 68 6.87 3.63 10.82
C ASN A 68 6.26 4.77 11.65
N GLY A 69 4.94 5.00 11.54
CA GLY A 69 4.20 6.06 12.23
C GLY A 69 4.15 7.39 11.48
N GLY A 70 4.71 7.45 10.27
CA GLY A 70 4.67 8.68 9.46
C GLY A 70 3.28 8.90 8.87
N VAL A 71 2.74 10.11 9.02
CA VAL A 71 1.39 10.46 8.55
C VAL A 71 1.45 11.30 7.27
N PHE A 72 0.54 11.04 6.34
CA PHE A 72 0.33 11.80 5.12
C PHE A 72 -1.14 12.15 4.94
N GLU A 73 -1.43 13.41 4.68
CA GLU A 73 -2.79 13.90 4.47
C GLU A 73 -2.98 14.37 3.04
N ILE A 74 -4.14 14.03 2.47
CA ILE A 74 -4.59 14.46 1.16
C ILE A 74 -5.90 15.23 1.36
N THR A 75 -5.83 16.54 1.11
CA THR A 75 -6.95 17.49 1.25
C THR A 75 -7.35 18.12 -0.08
N THR A 76 -6.65 17.78 -1.16
CA THR A 76 -6.86 18.34 -2.49
C THR A 76 -7.23 17.24 -3.49
N LYS A 77 -7.93 17.64 -4.55
CA LYS A 77 -8.21 16.77 -5.70
C LYS A 77 -6.92 16.43 -6.42
N GLY A 78 -6.73 15.16 -6.77
CA GLY A 78 -5.59 14.77 -7.57
C GLY A 78 -5.38 13.26 -7.67
N SER A 79 -4.19 12.93 -8.16
CA SER A 79 -3.67 11.56 -8.30
C SER A 79 -2.35 11.46 -7.56
N TYR A 80 -2.26 10.56 -6.59
CA TYR A 80 -1.13 10.44 -5.67
C TYR A 80 -0.56 9.03 -5.73
N ASN A 81 0.71 8.89 -6.09
CA ASN A 81 1.39 7.60 -6.13
C ASN A 81 1.72 7.14 -4.70
N THR A 82 1.31 5.94 -4.32
CA THR A 82 1.53 5.44 -2.95
C THR A 82 3.00 5.15 -2.63
N LYS A 83 3.85 4.90 -3.63
CA LYS A 83 5.31 4.75 -3.44
C LYS A 83 5.97 6.07 -3.05
N ASP A 84 5.55 7.16 -3.66
CA ASP A 84 6.05 8.50 -3.33
C ASP A 84 5.59 8.93 -1.94
N ILE A 85 4.33 8.60 -1.60
CA ILE A 85 3.78 8.82 -0.27
C ILE A 85 4.62 8.05 0.76
N GLU A 86 4.81 6.74 0.58
CA GLU A 86 5.62 5.90 1.46
C GLU A 86 7.03 6.47 1.67
N THR A 87 7.69 6.85 0.58
CA THR A 87 9.05 7.43 0.63
C THR A 87 9.06 8.70 1.49
N LYS A 88 8.11 9.61 1.26
CA LYS A 88 8.00 10.87 2.02
C LYS A 88 7.73 10.65 3.50
N VAL A 89 6.83 9.73 3.85
CA VAL A 89 6.48 9.50 5.27
C VAL A 89 7.56 8.75 6.04
N ASN A 90 8.32 7.88 5.36
CA ASN A 90 9.43 7.14 5.99
C ASN A 90 10.69 7.98 6.14
N GLN A 91 10.93 8.98 5.28
CA GLN A 91 12.07 9.90 5.40
C GLN A 91 11.99 10.83 6.62
N LYS A 92 10.78 11.17 7.08
CA LYS A 92 10.60 12.07 8.23
C LYS A 92 11.13 11.54 9.57
N LYS A 93 11.55 10.28 9.66
CA LYS A 93 11.99 9.64 10.91
C LYS A 93 13.51 9.66 11.14
N ASN A 94 14.30 10.17 10.19
CA ASN A 94 15.77 10.21 10.29
C ASN A 94 16.27 11.58 10.83
N PHE A 95 15.91 11.91 12.07
CA PHE A 95 16.47 13.05 12.81
C PHE A 95 17.07 12.57 14.13
#